data_AF-A0A1V6Z591-F1
#
_entry.id   AF-A0A1V6Z591-F1
#
_cell.length_a   1.000
_cell.length_b   1.000
_cell.length_c   1.000
_cell.angle_alpha   90.00
_cell.angle_beta   90.00
_cell.angle_gamma   90.00
#
_symmetry.space_group_name_H-M   'P 1'
#
loop_
_entity.id
_entity.type
_entity.pdbx_description
1 polymer ?
#
loop_
_entity_poly.entity_id
_entity_poly.type
_entity_poly.pdbx_seq_one_letter_code
_entity_poly.pdbx_strand_id
1 'polypeptide(L)'
;MAQMITDDNPQKWIRGALLSDGRRFSARKEVTVTAGTLRTPQPSCSLGLDRPMHFFARYHGNQFIRGLGTVSILSSSLTDSRLIESNYFNIYDDHIHGSRHTMQALLDTRALADYIEAEVPPRGMSILPSQSSSGDFQPRIRTTCMAHHRLAGTAAMGKMVDPDLCVYRVHNPRVQDASILSIGINGYR
;
A
#
# COMPACT_ATOMS: atom_id res chain seq x y z
N MET A 1 0.70 9.38 -18.63
CA MET A 1 -0.30 8.54 -17.92
C MET A 1 -1.30 8.00 -18.94
N ALA A 2 -2.03 6.92 -18.65
CA ALA A 2 -2.91 6.27 -19.63
C ALA A 2 -4.35 6.14 -19.12
N GLN A 3 -5.33 6.43 -19.98
CA GLN A 3 -6.76 6.18 -19.78
C GLN A 3 -7.18 4.94 -20.57
N MET A 4 -8.04 4.09 -20.02
CA MET A 4 -8.56 2.93 -20.75
C MET A 4 -9.69 3.35 -21.68
N ILE A 5 -9.74 2.73 -22.86
CA ILE A 5 -10.76 3.01 -23.88
C ILE A 5 -11.81 1.91 -23.82
N THR A 6 -13.06 2.32 -23.61
CA THR A 6 -14.24 1.44 -23.56
C THR A 6 -15.05 1.51 -24.87
N ASP A 7 -15.71 0.41 -25.21
CA ASP A 7 -16.82 0.42 -26.17
C ASP A 7 -18.14 0.85 -25.49
N ASP A 8 -19.07 1.43 -26.26
CA ASP A 8 -20.42 1.82 -25.80
C ASP A 8 -21.36 0.62 -25.53
N ASN A 9 -20.81 -0.57 -25.34
CA ASN A 9 -21.55 -1.81 -25.14
C ASN A 9 -21.98 -1.95 -23.66
N PRO A 10 -23.22 -2.43 -23.35
CA PRO A 10 -23.64 -2.74 -21.98
C PRO A 10 -22.67 -3.65 -21.20
N GLN A 11 -21.96 -4.56 -21.88
CA GLN A 11 -20.79 -5.24 -21.32
C GLN A 11 -19.55 -4.38 -21.59
N LYS A 12 -19.10 -3.60 -20.61
CA LYS A 12 -17.93 -2.71 -20.74
C LYS A 12 -16.70 -3.50 -21.24
N TRP A 13 -16.34 -3.30 -22.50
CA TRP A 13 -15.21 -3.94 -23.17
C TRP A 13 -14.05 -2.96 -23.29
N ILE A 14 -12.87 -3.38 -22.84
CA ILE A 14 -11.65 -2.57 -22.98
C ILE A 14 -10.98 -2.89 -24.31
N ARG A 15 -10.77 -1.86 -25.12
CA ARG A 15 -10.16 -1.97 -26.45
C ARG A 15 -8.78 -1.36 -26.54
N GLY A 16 -8.25 -0.80 -25.47
CA GLY A 16 -6.93 -0.20 -25.51
C GLY A 16 -6.75 0.93 -24.50
N ALA A 17 -5.80 1.81 -24.82
CA ALA A 17 -5.42 2.91 -23.95
C ALA A 17 -5.14 4.19 -24.75
N LEU A 18 -5.52 5.32 -24.16
CA LEU A 18 -5.16 6.67 -24.59
C LEU A 18 -4.07 7.20 -23.66
N LEU A 19 -2.91 7.55 -24.20
CA LEU A 19 -1.84 8.16 -23.44
C LEU A 19 -2.05 9.68 -23.30
N SER A 20 -1.43 10.27 -22.28
CA SER A 20 -1.48 11.71 -22.01
C SER A 20 -0.89 12.59 -23.10
N ASP A 21 -0.09 12.03 -24.00
CA ASP A 21 0.44 12.72 -25.20
C ASP A 21 -0.48 12.60 -26.42
N GLY A 22 -1.70 12.08 -26.23
CA GLY A 22 -2.71 11.90 -27.29
C GLY A 22 -2.55 10.60 -28.10
N ARG A 23 -1.47 9.83 -27.91
CA ARG A 23 -1.32 8.55 -28.62
C ARG A 23 -2.35 7.54 -28.17
N ARG A 24 -2.99 6.88 -29.14
CA ARG A 24 -3.99 5.83 -28.93
C ARG A 24 -3.43 4.47 -29.32
N PHE A 25 -3.56 3.50 -28.43
CA PHE A 25 -3.20 2.11 -28.68
C PHE A 25 -4.47 1.26 -28.61
N SER A 26 -4.69 0.43 -29.62
CA SER A 26 -5.77 -0.56 -29.62
C SER A 26 -5.23 -1.95 -29.28
N ALA A 27 -5.90 -2.64 -28.37
CA ALA A 27 -5.67 -4.03 -28.03
C ALA A 27 -6.74 -4.92 -28.68
N ARG A 28 -6.31 -6.00 -29.33
CA ARG A 28 -7.22 -6.99 -29.93
C ARG A 28 -7.65 -8.08 -28.94
N LYS A 29 -6.77 -8.43 -28.01
CA LYS A 29 -6.96 -9.52 -27.05
C LYS A 29 -7.18 -9.00 -25.64
N GLU A 30 -6.26 -8.17 -25.16
CA GLU A 30 -6.19 -7.83 -23.74
C GLU A 30 -5.41 -6.53 -23.48
N VAL A 31 -5.75 -5.85 -22.38
CA VAL A 31 -4.99 -4.74 -21.79
C VAL A 31 -4.54 -5.14 -20.39
N THR A 32 -3.24 -5.10 -20.13
CA THR A 32 -2.69 -5.35 -18.79
C THR A 32 -2.33 -4.04 -18.10
N VAL A 33 -2.78 -3.87 -16.87
CA VAL A 33 -2.49 -2.70 -16.03
C VAL A 33 -1.44 -3.06 -14.97
N THR A 34 -0.31 -2.37 -15.00
CA THR A 34 0.86 -2.54 -14.13
C THR A 34 1.34 -1.19 -13.60
N ALA A 35 0.42 -0.31 -13.23
CA ALA A 35 0.74 1.07 -12.85
C ALA A 35 1.23 1.21 -11.40
N GLY A 36 1.24 0.11 -10.65
CA GLY A 36 1.61 0.04 -9.25
C GLY A 36 0.43 0.35 -8.33
N THR A 37 0.55 -0.08 -7.07
CA THR A 37 -0.53 -0.07 -6.09
C THR A 37 -1.28 1.25 -5.98
N LEU A 38 -0.59 2.38 -6.01
CA LEU A 38 -1.23 3.68 -5.86
C LEU A 38 -1.94 4.19 -7.12
N ARG A 39 -1.62 3.66 -8.32
CA ARG A 39 -2.09 4.21 -9.61
C ARG A 39 -3.06 3.30 -10.36
N THR A 40 -2.92 1.98 -10.23
CA THR A 40 -3.84 0.98 -10.79
C THR A 40 -5.32 1.19 -10.44
N PRO A 41 -5.69 1.83 -9.31
CA PRO A 41 -7.08 2.19 -9.03
C PRO A 41 -7.76 3.09 -10.06
N GLN A 42 -7.03 4.02 -10.66
CA GLN A 42 -7.62 5.08 -11.50
C GLN A 42 -8.26 4.54 -12.79
N PRO A 43 -7.57 3.68 -13.58
CA PRO A 43 -8.20 3.07 -14.74
C PRO A 43 -9.46 2.28 -14.38
N SER A 44 -9.50 1.62 -13.21
CA SER A 44 -10.67 0.87 -12.73
C SER A 44 -11.85 1.76 -12.34
N CYS A 45 -11.63 2.84 -11.59
CA CYS A 45 -12.70 3.78 -11.22
C CYS A 45 -13.24 4.57 -12.43
N SER A 46 -12.40 4.86 -13.43
CA SER A 46 -12.87 5.47 -14.70
C SER A 46 -13.86 4.58 -15.47
N LEU A 47 -13.97 3.30 -15.09
CA LEU A 47 -14.93 2.34 -15.60
C LEU A 47 -16.22 2.26 -14.75
N GLY A 48 -16.44 3.20 -13.80
CA GLY A 48 -17.64 3.25 -12.96
C GLY A 48 -17.72 2.13 -11.92
N LEU A 49 -16.56 1.60 -11.50
CA LEU A 49 -16.44 0.67 -10.38
C LEU A 49 -16.26 1.47 -9.09
N ASP A 50 -17.32 2.15 -8.65
CA ASP A 50 -17.34 2.92 -7.40
C ASP A 50 -17.36 1.97 -6.19
N ARG A 51 -16.17 1.59 -5.72
CA ARG A 51 -15.99 0.99 -4.39
C ARG A 51 -14.80 1.66 -3.70
N PRO A 52 -14.87 1.89 -2.37
CA PRO A 52 -13.73 2.41 -1.62
C PRO A 52 -12.53 1.45 -1.79
N MET A 53 -11.43 2.00 -2.29
CA MET A 53 -10.22 1.25 -2.61
C MET A 53 -9.34 1.18 -1.37
N HIS A 54 -9.37 0.04 -0.70
CA HIS A 54 -8.58 -0.19 0.51
C HIS A 54 -7.21 -0.76 0.17
N PHE A 55 -6.17 -0.37 0.90
CA PHE A 55 -4.82 -0.90 0.74
C PHE A 55 -4.15 -1.15 2.08
N PHE A 56 -3.13 -1.98 2.07
CA PHE A 56 -2.32 -2.25 3.25
C PHE A 56 -1.09 -1.36 3.25
N ALA A 57 -0.93 -0.59 4.33
CA ALA A 57 0.24 0.22 4.58
C ALA A 57 1.06 -0.38 5.73
N ARG A 58 2.35 -0.67 5.50
CA ARG A 58 3.24 -1.32 6.49
C ARG A 58 4.32 -0.40 7.07
N TYR A 59 4.66 -0.70 8.33
CA TYR A 59 5.80 -0.21 9.11
C TYR A 59 6.66 -1.42 9.58
N HIS A 60 7.90 -1.11 9.98
CA HIS A 60 8.97 -1.91 10.57
C HIS A 60 8.76 -3.41 10.85
N GLY A 61 9.75 -4.22 10.40
CA GLY A 61 10.08 -5.55 10.94
C GLY A 61 9.00 -6.63 10.85
N ASN A 62 9.03 -7.45 9.78
CA ASN A 62 8.39 -8.76 9.60
C ASN A 62 6.91 -8.99 10.02
N GLN A 63 6.20 -8.02 10.58
CA GLN A 63 4.86 -8.23 11.11
C GLN A 63 3.79 -7.59 10.24
N PHE A 64 2.65 -8.26 10.24
CA PHE A 64 1.53 -8.11 9.35
C PHE A 64 0.64 -6.97 9.82
N ILE A 65 1.02 -5.73 9.49
CA ILE A 65 0.22 -4.58 9.94
C ILE A 65 -1.14 -4.62 9.24
N ARG A 66 -2.19 -4.85 10.02
CA ARG A 66 -3.59 -4.90 9.54
C ARG A 66 -4.19 -3.50 9.37
N GLY A 67 -3.37 -2.50 9.09
CA GLY A 67 -3.82 -1.14 8.81
C GLY A 67 -4.40 -1.07 7.41
N LEU A 68 -5.73 -0.91 7.31
CA LEU A 68 -6.43 -0.63 6.06
C LEU A 68 -6.38 0.88 5.80
N GLY A 69 -5.52 1.27 4.87
CA GLY A 69 -5.55 2.59 4.27
C GLY A 69 -6.56 2.68 3.12
N THR A 70 -6.84 3.88 2.64
CA THR A 70 -7.75 4.17 1.53
C THR A 70 -7.08 5.08 0.50
N VAL A 71 -7.25 4.75 -0.78
CA VAL A 71 -6.87 5.64 -1.89
C VAL A 71 -8.13 6.22 -2.50
N SER A 72 -8.27 7.54 -2.45
CA SER A 72 -9.40 8.27 -3.03
C SER A 72 -8.95 9.09 -4.24
N ILE A 73 -9.78 9.09 -5.27
CA ILE A 73 -9.59 9.89 -6.47
C ILE A 73 -10.23 11.25 -6.24
N LEU A 74 -9.44 12.32 -6.32
CA LEU A 74 -9.91 13.69 -6.10
C LEU A 74 -10.51 14.33 -7.37
N SER A 75 -10.20 13.78 -8.55
CA SER A 75 -10.53 14.36 -9.84
C SER A 75 -10.49 13.29 -10.94
N SER A 76 -11.25 13.52 -12.01
CA SER A 76 -11.21 12.71 -13.24
C SER A 76 -9.92 12.90 -14.04
N SER A 77 -9.15 13.94 -13.74
CA SER A 77 -7.83 14.19 -14.32
C SER A 77 -6.82 13.16 -13.81
N LEU A 78 -6.14 12.54 -14.78
CA LEU A 78 -5.10 11.55 -14.49
C LEU A 78 -3.89 12.16 -13.78
N THR A 79 -3.57 13.43 -14.03
CA THR A 79 -2.38 14.09 -13.45
C THR A 79 -2.56 14.53 -12.01
N ASP A 80 -3.80 14.55 -11.52
CA ASP A 80 -4.09 15.08 -10.20
C ASP A 80 -3.60 14.14 -9.10
N SER A 81 -3.15 14.74 -8.00
CA SER A 81 -2.67 13.98 -6.85
C SER A 81 -3.82 13.17 -6.24
N ARG A 82 -3.49 12.02 -5.68
CA ARG A 82 -4.46 11.14 -5.00
C ARG A 82 -4.41 11.42 -3.51
N LEU A 83 -5.58 11.37 -2.87
CA LEU A 83 -5.62 11.35 -1.41
C LEU A 83 -5.30 9.93 -0.96
N ILE A 84 -4.21 9.79 -0.21
CA ILE A 84 -3.74 8.51 0.32
C ILE A 84 -3.80 8.63 1.84
N GLU A 85 -4.76 7.94 2.44
CA GLU A 85 -4.88 7.82 3.89
C GLU A 85 -4.34 6.45 4.29
N SER A 86 -3.10 6.40 4.77
CA SER A 86 -2.47 5.11 5.07
C SER A 86 -2.96 4.45 6.35
N ASN A 87 -3.57 5.21 7.27
CA ASN A 87 -4.02 4.72 8.58
C ASN A 87 -2.96 3.89 9.32
N TYR A 88 -1.68 4.25 9.17
CA TYR A 88 -0.54 3.48 9.68
C TYR A 88 -0.69 3.12 11.15
N PHE A 89 -1.24 4.03 11.94
CA PHE A 89 -1.33 3.89 13.38
C PHE A 89 -2.71 3.46 13.89
N ASN A 90 -3.59 2.92 13.04
CA ASN A 90 -4.90 2.46 13.50
C ASN A 90 -4.78 1.22 14.43
N ILE A 91 -3.65 0.51 14.39
CA ILE A 91 -3.36 -0.67 15.22
C ILE A 91 -2.00 -0.45 15.86
N TYR A 92 -1.98 0.19 17.04
CA TYR A 92 -0.73 0.53 17.74
C TYR A 92 -0.01 -0.70 18.30
N ASP A 93 -0.74 -1.76 18.64
CA ASP A 93 -0.19 -2.90 19.38
C ASP A 93 0.94 -3.60 18.62
N ASP A 94 0.78 -3.79 17.30
CA ASP A 94 1.81 -4.40 16.44
C ASP A 94 3.10 -3.55 16.41
N HIS A 95 2.97 -2.22 16.27
CA HIS A 95 4.12 -1.32 16.21
C HIS A 95 4.86 -1.24 17.54
N ILE A 96 4.10 -1.19 18.64
CA ILE A 96 4.64 -1.15 20.00
C ILE A 96 5.37 -2.46 20.30
N HIS A 97 4.74 -3.59 19.99
CA HIS A 97 5.36 -4.89 20.17
C HIS A 97 6.66 -5.03 19.37
N GLY A 98 6.63 -4.71 18.07
CA GLY A 98 7.83 -4.77 17.22
C GLY A 98 8.95 -3.82 17.66
N SER A 99 8.60 -2.60 18.05
CA SER A 99 9.59 -1.61 18.54
C SER A 99 10.20 -2.06 19.86
N ARG A 100 9.38 -2.53 20.81
CA ARG A 100 9.84 -3.06 22.10
C ARG A 100 10.75 -4.27 21.90
N HIS A 101 10.34 -5.22 21.05
CA HIS A 101 11.14 -6.42 20.81
C HIS A 101 12.48 -6.08 20.16
N THR A 102 12.50 -5.12 19.22
CA THR A 102 13.75 -4.63 18.64
C THR A 102 14.64 -4.01 19.70
N MET A 103 14.11 -3.17 20.59
CA MET A 103 14.89 -2.56 21.67
C MET A 103 15.43 -3.59 22.65
N GLN A 104 14.65 -4.60 23.01
CA GLN A 104 15.12 -5.72 23.84
C GLN A 104 16.28 -6.46 23.17
N ALA A 105 16.19 -6.73 21.86
CA ALA A 105 17.27 -7.37 21.12
C ALA A 105 18.55 -6.51 21.11
N LEU A 106 18.41 -5.20 20.87
CA LEU A 106 19.54 -4.27 20.75
C LEU A 106 20.20 -3.95 22.10
N LEU A 107 19.43 -3.78 23.17
CA LEU A 107 19.91 -3.24 24.46
C LEU A 107 20.02 -4.29 25.55
N ASP A 108 19.16 -5.31 25.55
CA ASP A 108 19.03 -6.25 26.67
C ASP A 108 19.76 -7.58 26.43
N THR A 109 20.33 -7.77 25.23
CA THR A 109 21.06 -9.00 24.89
C THR A 109 22.57 -8.82 24.95
N ARG A 110 23.26 -9.85 25.44
CA ARG A 110 24.73 -9.89 25.45
C ARG A 110 25.35 -9.86 24.05
N ALA A 111 24.60 -10.29 23.02
CA ALA A 111 25.11 -10.36 21.65
C ALA A 111 25.45 -8.98 21.06
N LEU A 112 24.78 -7.93 21.54
CA LEU A 112 24.99 -6.56 21.06
C LEU A 112 25.54 -5.61 22.14
N ALA A 113 25.73 -6.09 23.38
CA ALA A 113 26.21 -5.28 24.50
C ALA A 113 27.57 -4.61 24.24
N ASP A 114 28.46 -5.27 23.49
CA ASP A 114 29.78 -4.73 23.15
C ASP A 114 29.72 -3.66 22.03
N TYR A 115 28.58 -3.52 21.35
CA TYR A 115 28.41 -2.62 20.20
C TYR A 115 27.44 -1.47 20.46
N ILE A 116 26.46 -1.68 21.34
CA ILE A 116 25.36 -0.74 21.58
C ILE A 116 25.31 -0.42 23.07
N GLU A 117 25.72 0.80 23.41
CA GLU A 117 25.69 1.29 24.80
C GLU A 117 24.30 1.78 25.20
N ALA A 118 23.65 2.58 24.33
CA ALA A 118 22.36 3.19 24.64
C ALA A 118 21.59 3.61 23.37
N GLU A 119 20.29 3.86 23.56
CA GLU A 119 19.40 4.43 22.56
C GLU A 119 19.66 5.93 22.40
N VAL A 120 19.69 6.42 21.15
CA VAL A 120 19.82 7.86 20.85
C VAL A 120 18.45 8.43 20.48
N PRO A 121 17.82 9.24 21.35
CA PRO A 121 16.47 9.71 21.11
C PRO A 121 16.41 10.79 20.01
N PRO A 122 15.29 10.89 19.27
CA PRO A 122 14.98 12.03 18.43
C PRO A 122 15.02 13.33 19.22
N ARG A 123 15.27 14.43 18.50
CA ARG A 123 15.33 15.77 19.10
C ARG A 123 14.07 16.06 19.94
N GLY A 124 14.28 16.48 21.19
CA GLY A 124 13.21 16.84 22.11
C GLY A 124 12.52 15.66 22.81
N MET A 125 13.01 14.43 22.68
CA MET A 125 12.48 13.25 23.38
C MET A 125 13.48 12.69 24.39
N SER A 126 12.98 12.07 25.46
CA SER A 126 13.81 11.34 26.43
C SER A 126 14.20 9.97 25.90
N ILE A 127 15.29 9.40 26.42
CA ILE A 127 15.66 8.00 26.21
C ILE A 127 14.46 7.11 26.56
N LEU A 128 14.18 6.14 25.72
CA LEU A 128 13.11 5.17 25.92
C LEU A 128 13.74 3.82 26.30
N PRO A 129 13.55 3.33 27.54
CA PRO A 129 13.93 1.96 27.90
C PRO A 129 13.05 0.88 27.25
N SER A 130 13.58 -0.33 27.09
CA SER A 130 12.83 -1.48 26.55
C SER A 130 11.61 -1.87 27.42
N GLN A 131 11.67 -1.60 28.73
CA GLN A 131 10.63 -1.90 29.71
C GLN A 131 9.58 -0.78 29.84
N SER A 132 9.66 0.29 29.03
CA SER A 132 8.69 1.38 29.08
C SER A 132 7.28 0.95 28.67
N SER A 133 6.30 1.71 29.16
CA SER A 133 4.88 1.42 28.94
C SER A 133 4.50 1.58 27.47
N SER A 134 3.43 0.93 27.03
CA SER A 134 2.90 1.11 25.67
C SER A 134 2.54 2.57 25.36
N GLY A 135 2.16 3.35 26.38
CA GLY A 135 1.89 4.78 26.25
C GLY A 135 3.14 5.61 25.93
N ASP A 136 4.32 5.20 26.41
CA ASP A 136 5.59 5.90 26.13
C ASP A 136 6.11 5.60 24.72
N PHE A 137 5.86 4.37 24.22
CA PHE A 137 6.22 3.97 22.87
C PHE A 137 5.40 4.68 21.79
N GLN A 138 4.16 5.06 22.08
CA GLN A 138 3.26 5.61 21.08
C GLN A 138 3.73 6.98 20.52
N PRO A 139 4.08 8.00 21.33
CA PRO A 139 4.67 9.24 20.84
C PRO A 139 5.94 8.99 20.06
N ARG A 140 6.78 8.05 20.53
CA ARG A 140 8.03 7.71 19.87
C ARG A 140 7.79 7.21 18.45
N ILE A 141 6.92 6.22 18.31
CA ILE A 141 6.55 5.62 17.03
C ILE A 141 5.94 6.68 16.11
N ARG A 142 5.06 7.56 16.59
CA ARG A 142 4.47 8.62 15.76
C ARG A 142 5.52 9.58 15.18
N THR A 143 6.58 9.86 15.93
CA THR A 143 7.63 10.80 15.51
C THR A 143 8.66 10.15 14.59
N THR A 144 9.02 8.88 14.81
CA THR A 144 10.09 8.22 14.04
C THR A 144 9.59 7.34 12.92
N CYS A 145 8.28 7.04 12.88
CA CYS A 145 7.74 6.12 11.90
C CYS A 145 7.88 6.66 10.48
N MET A 146 8.33 5.78 9.59
CA MET A 146 8.48 6.06 8.16
C MET A 146 7.79 4.99 7.31
N ALA A 147 7.39 5.37 6.10
CA ALA A 147 6.82 4.42 5.16
C ALA A 147 7.91 3.49 4.61
N HIS A 148 7.67 2.18 4.62
CA HIS A 148 8.60 1.19 4.03
C HIS A 148 8.39 1.00 2.52
N HIS A 149 7.57 1.83 1.87
CA HIS A 149 7.25 1.77 0.43
C HIS A 149 6.76 0.39 -0.09
N ARG A 150 6.19 -0.44 0.78
CA ARG A 150 5.63 -1.78 0.47
C ARG A 150 4.10 -1.77 0.49
N LEU A 151 3.51 -0.92 -0.32
CA LEU A 151 2.06 -0.83 -0.42
C LEU A 151 1.52 -1.98 -1.28
N ALA A 152 0.37 -2.52 -0.90
CA ALA A 152 -0.33 -3.57 -1.65
C ALA A 152 -1.84 -3.50 -1.42
N GLY A 153 -2.63 -4.16 -2.27
CA GLY A 153 -4.03 -4.48 -1.99
C GLY A 153 -5.10 -3.52 -2.48
N THR A 154 -4.74 -2.41 -3.15
CA THR A 154 -5.71 -1.46 -3.73
C THR A 154 -6.64 -2.07 -4.78
N ALA A 155 -6.30 -3.20 -5.38
CA ALA A 155 -7.13 -3.94 -6.34
C ALA A 155 -7.14 -5.44 -6.00
N ALA A 156 -7.30 -5.78 -4.72
CA ALA A 156 -7.12 -7.14 -4.21
C ALA A 156 -7.95 -8.21 -4.94
N MET A 157 -7.33 -9.37 -5.16
CA MET A 157 -7.99 -10.60 -5.62
C MET A 157 -9.17 -10.96 -4.70
N GLY A 158 -10.27 -11.42 -5.30
CA GLY A 158 -11.52 -11.74 -4.60
C GLY A 158 -12.37 -10.52 -4.22
N LYS A 159 -11.85 -9.29 -4.42
CA LYS A 159 -12.61 -8.04 -4.26
C LYS A 159 -12.80 -7.28 -5.57
N MET A 160 -11.70 -7.05 -6.30
CA MET A 160 -11.68 -6.25 -7.53
C MET A 160 -11.30 -7.08 -8.77
N VAL A 161 -10.48 -8.10 -8.58
CA VAL A 161 -10.07 -9.02 -9.64
C VAL A 161 -10.29 -10.47 -9.22
N ASP A 162 -10.47 -11.36 -10.20
CA ASP A 162 -10.57 -12.81 -9.98
C ASP A 162 -9.17 -13.47 -9.83
N PRO A 163 -9.08 -14.79 -9.57
CA PRO A 163 -7.80 -15.50 -9.48
C PRO A 163 -6.99 -15.51 -10.78
N ASP A 164 -7.64 -15.28 -11.92
CA ASP A 164 -6.99 -15.10 -13.22
C ASP A 164 -6.56 -13.63 -13.44
N LEU A 165 -6.70 -12.78 -12.43
CA LEU A 165 -6.33 -11.36 -12.44
C LEU A 165 -7.22 -10.49 -13.34
N CYS A 166 -8.36 -11.01 -13.78
CA CYS A 166 -9.31 -10.26 -14.61
C CYS A 166 -10.17 -9.35 -13.71
N VAL A 167 -10.40 -8.13 -14.17
CA VAL A 167 -11.24 -7.17 -13.42
C VAL A 167 -12.70 -7.62 -13.48
N TYR A 168 -13.37 -7.68 -12.32
CA TYR A 168 -14.79 -8.04 -12.30
C TYR A 168 -15.63 -7.05 -13.11
N ARG A 169 -16.65 -7.59 -13.81
CA ARG A 169 -17.67 -6.83 -14.56
C ARG A 169 -17.15 -6.04 -15.77
N VAL A 170 -15.87 -6.21 -16.13
CA VAL A 170 -15.26 -5.60 -17.31
C VAL A 170 -14.51 -6.70 -18.06
N HIS A 171 -14.63 -6.72 -19.38
CA HIS A 171 -13.93 -7.72 -20.18
C HIS A 171 -12.66 -7.15 -20.81
N ASN A 172 -11.63 -7.99 -20.85
CA ASN A 172 -10.31 -7.76 -21.45
C ASN A 172 -9.30 -6.90 -20.67
N PRO A 173 -9.51 -6.47 -19.40
CA PRO A 173 -8.40 -5.98 -18.60
C PRO A 173 -7.95 -6.97 -17.52
N ARG A 174 -6.63 -7.06 -17.36
CA ARG A 174 -5.98 -7.71 -16.21
C ARG A 174 -5.16 -6.71 -15.40
N VAL A 175 -4.99 -7.00 -14.12
CA VAL A 175 -4.10 -6.25 -13.22
C VAL A 175 -2.94 -7.13 -12.79
N GLN A 176 -1.71 -6.69 -13.00
CA GLN A 176 -0.51 -7.49 -12.73
C GLN A 176 0.54 -6.71 -11.93
N ASP A 177 0.14 -6.15 -10.80
CA ASP A 177 1.07 -5.54 -9.86
C ASP A 177 0.65 -5.78 -8.41
N ALA A 178 1.43 -5.28 -7.44
CA ALA A 178 1.21 -5.51 -6.01
C ALA A 178 -0.18 -5.04 -5.50
N SER A 179 -0.94 -4.27 -6.27
CA SER A 179 -2.34 -3.94 -5.97
C SER A 179 -3.22 -5.18 -5.78
N ILE A 180 -2.94 -6.30 -6.47
CA ILE A 180 -3.78 -7.50 -6.43
C ILE A 180 -3.63 -8.29 -5.13
N LEU A 181 -2.55 -8.04 -4.38
CA LEU A 181 -2.24 -8.81 -3.20
C LEU A 181 -3.19 -8.40 -2.06
N SER A 182 -4.03 -9.33 -1.61
CA SER A 182 -4.92 -9.13 -0.47
C SER A 182 -4.18 -8.92 0.85
N ILE A 183 -2.86 -9.14 0.85
CA ILE A 183 -1.97 -9.04 1.99
C ILE A 183 -0.58 -8.59 1.51
N GLY A 184 0.20 -7.88 2.33
CA GLY A 184 1.60 -7.61 1.97
C GLY A 184 2.44 -8.90 2.06
N ILE A 185 3.28 -9.19 1.07
CA ILE A 185 4.23 -10.32 1.10
C ILE A 185 5.59 -9.82 1.64
N ASN A 186 6.24 -10.64 2.47
CA ASN A 186 7.51 -10.35 3.13
C ASN A 186 8.61 -11.34 2.71
N GLY A 187 9.87 -10.99 3.01
CA GLY A 187 11.04 -11.83 2.76
C GLY A 187 11.63 -11.57 1.38
N TYR A 188 12.60 -10.66 1.32
CA TYR A 188 13.51 -10.60 0.17
C TYR A 188 14.69 -11.49 0.51
N ARG A 189 15.03 -12.40 -0.42
CA ARG A 189 16.32 -13.07 -0.43
C ARG A 189 17.32 -12.21 -1.17
#